data_AF-X1TA48-F1
#
_entry.id   AF-X1TA48-F1
#
_cell.length_a   1.000
_cell.length_b   1.000
_cell.length_c   1.000
_cell.angle_alpha   90.00
_cell.angle_beta   90.00
_cell.angle_gamma   90.00
#
_symmetry.space_group_name_H-M   'P 1'
#
loop_
_entity.id
_entity.type
_entity.pdbx_description
1 polymer ?
#
loop_
_entity_poly.entity_id
_entity_poly.type
_entity_poly.pdbx_seq_one_letter_code
_entity_poly.pdbx_strand_id
1 'polypeptide(L)'
;EELGINIKKEFEQIAFSSDSPADLGDRCTVFMESALFEHLQRGFPIPHLVGGLAYSVVHNYLNKVVENRKIGNNIFFQGGTACNTSVVAAFEKILGKRITVPPHNEVLGAIGAAIVAAEEIEAESKFKGFALTEADYRIESFVCQDCPNHCKVNQVWIEGEEKPLTYGDRCDKYSGKEGRKKIEGIPNLFKERDRLLFAREKTLLRSAGNDNKRKRIGIPRALHTYELLPLWESFFTELGYEVILSDRTNDGIIHQGIEIVVADTCFPIKVTHGHVLNLLEKDLDYIFIPSIIDFEKE
;
A
#
# COMPACT_ATOMS: atom_id res chain seq x y z
N GLU A 1 -6.87 12.25 -13.18
CA GLU A 1 -7.02 13.53 -12.45
C GLU A 1 -6.02 14.57 -12.94
N GLU A 2 -4.72 14.24 -13.05
CA GLU A 2 -3.68 15.19 -13.55
C GLU A 2 -3.94 15.78 -14.95
N LEU A 3 -4.42 14.97 -15.91
CA LEU A 3 -4.80 15.48 -17.24
C LEU A 3 -6.22 16.07 -17.28
N GLY A 4 -6.97 16.06 -16.17
CA GLY A 4 -8.38 16.48 -16.13
C GLY A 4 -9.36 15.56 -16.88
N ILE A 5 -8.89 14.42 -17.39
CA ILE A 5 -9.68 13.50 -18.22
C ILE A 5 -10.41 12.46 -17.36
N ASN A 6 -11.68 12.20 -17.67
CA ASN A 6 -12.45 11.13 -17.07
C ASN A 6 -12.01 9.76 -17.59
N ILE A 7 -11.73 8.83 -16.67
CA ILE A 7 -11.33 7.46 -17.03
C ILE A 7 -12.47 6.73 -17.76
N LYS A 8 -13.72 6.98 -17.39
CA LYS A 8 -14.88 6.33 -18.00
C LYS A 8 -15.25 7.05 -19.29
N LYS A 9 -15.22 6.30 -20.41
CA LYS A 9 -15.60 6.73 -21.79
C LYS A 9 -14.70 7.77 -22.43
N GLU A 10 -14.25 8.80 -21.72
CA GLU A 10 -13.46 9.90 -22.31
C GLU A 10 -12.03 9.45 -22.63
N PHE A 11 -11.37 8.75 -21.71
CA PHE A 11 -10.03 8.19 -21.95
C PHE A 11 -9.97 7.33 -23.22
N GLU A 12 -10.92 6.40 -23.37
CA GLU A 12 -10.97 5.46 -24.49
C GLU A 12 -11.11 6.19 -25.83
N GLN A 13 -12.04 7.16 -25.90
CA GLN A 13 -12.28 7.94 -27.11
C GLN A 13 -11.06 8.78 -27.51
N ILE A 14 -10.37 9.38 -26.53
CA ILE A 14 -9.15 10.15 -26.76
C ILE A 14 -7.99 9.23 -27.16
N ALA A 15 -7.88 8.05 -26.56
CA ALA A 15 -6.85 7.08 -26.93
C ALA A 15 -6.99 6.64 -28.40
N PHE A 16 -8.23 6.39 -28.86
CA PHE A 16 -8.50 5.95 -30.23
C PHE A 16 -8.31 7.01 -31.30
N SER A 17 -8.31 8.30 -30.94
CA SER A 17 -7.97 9.38 -31.87
C SER A 17 -6.46 9.61 -32.01
N SER A 18 -5.65 8.76 -31.37
CA SER A 18 -4.20 8.81 -31.49
C SER A 18 -3.69 8.07 -32.73
N ASP A 19 -3.11 8.81 -33.65
CA ASP A 19 -2.41 8.24 -34.80
C ASP A 19 -0.97 7.79 -34.49
N SER A 20 -0.37 8.34 -33.43
CA SER A 20 1.02 8.09 -33.03
C SER A 20 1.18 8.10 -31.50
N PRO A 21 0.83 7.02 -30.78
CA PRO A 21 1.00 6.90 -29.34
C PRO A 21 2.43 7.24 -28.88
N ALA A 22 2.55 8.06 -27.83
CA ALA A 22 3.84 8.43 -27.25
C ALA A 22 4.46 7.26 -26.48
N ASP A 23 5.79 7.13 -26.54
CA ASP A 23 6.52 6.19 -25.69
C ASP A 23 6.71 6.81 -24.30
N LEU A 24 5.98 6.29 -23.31
CA LEU A 24 6.06 6.72 -21.90
C LEU A 24 6.84 5.70 -21.04
N GLY A 25 7.43 4.68 -21.68
CA GLY A 25 8.11 3.58 -21.01
C GLY A 25 7.18 2.55 -20.38
N ASP A 26 7.76 1.56 -19.71
CA ASP A 26 7.09 0.38 -19.14
C ASP A 26 7.35 0.21 -17.62
N ARG A 27 7.86 1.27 -16.98
CA ARG A 27 8.30 1.28 -15.58
C ARG A 27 7.15 1.62 -14.63
N CYS A 28 7.47 1.86 -13.34
CA CYS A 28 6.45 2.19 -12.34
C CYS A 28 5.68 3.46 -12.70
N THR A 29 4.48 3.60 -12.13
CA THR A 29 3.56 4.72 -12.38
C THR A 29 4.21 6.09 -12.16
N VAL A 30 5.14 6.22 -11.20
CA VAL A 30 5.86 7.47 -10.92
C VAL A 30 6.77 7.88 -12.10
N PHE A 31 7.45 6.92 -12.73
CA PHE A 31 8.29 7.21 -13.90
C PHE A 31 7.44 7.47 -15.14
N MET A 32 6.33 6.73 -15.31
CA MET A 32 5.39 6.99 -16.40
C MET A 32 4.77 8.38 -16.28
N GLU A 33 4.44 8.83 -15.07
CA GLU A 33 3.95 10.18 -14.80
C GLU A 33 5.00 11.24 -15.16
N SER A 34 6.25 11.04 -14.74
CA SER A 34 7.35 11.94 -15.09
C SER A 34 7.54 12.05 -16.62
N ALA A 35 7.51 10.92 -17.32
CA ALA A 35 7.61 10.88 -18.79
C ALA A 35 6.40 11.55 -19.46
N LEU A 36 5.20 11.35 -18.93
CA LEU A 36 3.99 11.99 -19.42
C LEU A 36 4.09 13.52 -19.32
N PHE A 37 4.57 14.05 -18.19
CA PHE A 37 4.77 15.50 -18.04
C PHE A 37 5.87 16.04 -18.94
N GLU A 38 6.96 15.30 -19.12
CA GLU A 38 8.03 15.67 -20.06
C GLU A 38 7.50 15.82 -21.50
N HIS A 39 6.73 14.84 -21.98
CA HIS A 39 6.14 14.89 -23.32
C HIS A 39 5.05 15.96 -23.43
N LEU A 40 4.26 16.19 -22.38
CA LEU A 40 3.29 17.28 -22.33
C LEU A 40 3.98 18.64 -22.46
N GLN A 41 5.10 18.86 -21.76
CA GLN A 41 5.90 20.09 -21.85
C GLN A 41 6.54 20.29 -23.24
N ARG A 42 6.84 19.19 -23.95
CA ARG A 42 7.30 19.21 -25.34
C ARG A 42 6.18 19.50 -26.35
N GLY A 43 4.94 19.65 -25.89
CA GLY A 43 3.79 19.97 -26.73
C GLY A 43 3.19 18.78 -27.46
N PHE A 44 3.38 17.55 -26.94
CA PHE A 44 2.73 16.37 -27.51
C PHE A 44 1.20 16.50 -27.40
N PRO A 45 0.45 16.18 -28.47
CA PRO A 45 -1.00 16.10 -28.43
C PRO A 45 -1.50 15.14 -27.33
N ILE A 46 -2.53 15.54 -26.60
CA ILE A 46 -3.17 14.72 -25.56
C ILE A 46 -3.57 13.32 -26.08
N PRO A 47 -4.15 13.15 -27.29
CA PRO A 47 -4.44 11.81 -27.83
C PRO A 47 -3.22 10.89 -27.85
N HIS A 48 -2.04 11.40 -28.24
CA HIS A 48 -0.80 10.63 -28.29
C HIS A 48 -0.33 10.21 -26.90
N LEU A 49 -0.48 11.07 -25.89
CA LEU A 49 -0.15 10.75 -24.50
C LEU A 49 -1.10 9.69 -23.94
N VAL A 50 -2.41 9.84 -24.14
CA VAL A 50 -3.43 8.91 -23.65
C VAL A 50 -3.30 7.55 -24.34
N GLY A 51 -3.07 7.52 -25.66
CA GLY A 51 -2.71 6.30 -26.38
C GLY A 51 -1.44 5.67 -25.83
N GLY A 52 -0.39 6.48 -25.59
CA GLY A 52 0.86 6.04 -24.99
C GLY A 52 0.68 5.36 -23.64
N LEU A 53 -0.18 5.90 -22.78
CA LEU A 53 -0.53 5.31 -21.49
C LEU A 53 -1.16 3.91 -21.65
N ALA A 54 -2.06 3.72 -22.63
CA ALA A 54 -2.66 2.41 -22.89
C ALA A 54 -1.59 1.37 -23.28
N TYR A 55 -0.64 1.73 -24.14
CA TYR A 55 0.48 0.86 -24.52
C TYR A 55 1.44 0.60 -23.35
N SER A 56 1.70 1.61 -22.52
CA SER A 56 2.59 1.51 -21.36
C SER A 56 2.08 0.51 -20.34
N VAL A 57 0.76 0.47 -20.09
CA VAL A 57 0.11 -0.55 -19.25
C VAL A 57 0.35 -1.95 -19.79
N VAL A 58 0.22 -2.13 -21.11
CA VAL A 58 0.44 -3.44 -21.75
C VAL A 58 1.90 -3.87 -21.67
N HIS A 59 2.84 -2.99 -22.02
CA HIS A 59 4.26 -3.27 -21.96
C HIS A 59 4.71 -3.59 -20.52
N ASN A 60 4.21 -2.85 -19.54
CA ASN A 60 4.48 -3.13 -18.13
C ASN A 60 4.02 -4.55 -17.75
N TYR A 61 2.78 -4.93 -18.08
CA TYR A 61 2.27 -6.25 -17.77
C TYR A 61 3.06 -7.37 -18.45
N LEU A 62 3.34 -7.22 -19.75
CA LEU A 62 4.09 -8.22 -20.51
C LEU A 62 5.53 -8.36 -20.00
N ASN A 63 6.21 -7.25 -19.69
CA ASN A 63 7.61 -7.27 -19.31
C ASN A 63 7.86 -7.58 -17.83
N LYS A 64 6.87 -7.38 -16.95
CA LYS A 64 7.03 -7.56 -15.48
C LYS A 64 6.23 -8.70 -14.89
N VAL A 65 5.15 -9.13 -15.54
CA VAL A 65 4.28 -10.18 -15.01
C VAL A 65 4.34 -11.43 -15.87
N VAL A 66 4.26 -11.28 -17.18
CA VAL A 66 4.36 -12.41 -18.11
C VAL A 66 5.81 -12.82 -18.30
N GLU A 67 6.71 -11.86 -18.52
CA GLU A 67 8.13 -12.06 -18.81
C GLU A 67 8.33 -13.14 -19.90
N ASN A 68 8.95 -14.26 -19.55
CA ASN A 68 9.26 -15.36 -20.46
C ASN A 68 8.17 -16.44 -20.52
N ARG A 69 7.00 -16.23 -19.88
CA ARG A 69 5.90 -17.20 -19.87
C ARG A 69 5.24 -17.27 -21.25
N LYS A 70 4.88 -18.49 -21.67
CA LYS A 70 4.23 -18.72 -22.96
C LYS A 70 2.79 -18.19 -22.96
N ILE A 71 2.46 -17.35 -23.93
CA ILE A 71 1.10 -16.85 -24.15
C ILE A 71 0.39 -17.76 -25.15
N GLY A 72 -0.71 -18.40 -24.72
CA GLY A 72 -1.55 -19.26 -25.55
C GLY A 72 -2.34 -18.51 -26.63
N ASN A 73 -3.26 -19.22 -27.29
CA ASN A 73 -4.15 -18.64 -28.31
C ASN A 73 -5.51 -18.24 -27.76
N ASN A 74 -5.93 -18.82 -26.63
CA ASN A 74 -7.13 -18.41 -25.93
C ASN A 74 -6.75 -17.42 -24.82
N ILE A 75 -6.88 -16.13 -25.11
CA ILE A 75 -6.52 -15.06 -24.19
C ILE A 75 -7.80 -14.49 -23.59
N PHE A 76 -7.88 -14.54 -22.26
CA PHE A 76 -9.00 -14.04 -21.48
C PHE A 76 -8.53 -12.85 -20.66
N PHE A 77 -9.18 -11.70 -20.81
CA PHE A 77 -8.81 -10.49 -20.10
C PHE A 77 -9.93 -10.01 -19.18
N GLN A 78 -9.65 -9.96 -17.88
CA GLN A 78 -10.60 -9.60 -16.82
C GLN A 78 -10.05 -8.52 -15.89
N GLY A 79 -10.91 -7.98 -15.03
CA GLY A 79 -10.61 -6.89 -14.10
C GLY A 79 -11.03 -5.53 -14.64
N GLY A 80 -11.01 -4.50 -13.79
CA GLY A 80 -11.52 -3.17 -14.16
C GLY A 80 -10.76 -2.50 -15.31
N THR A 81 -9.50 -2.86 -15.55
CA THR A 81 -8.75 -2.37 -16.72
C THR A 81 -9.25 -2.96 -18.04
N ALA A 82 -9.88 -4.14 -18.02
CA ALA A 82 -10.50 -4.74 -19.19
C ALA A 82 -11.79 -4.02 -19.63
N CYS A 83 -12.36 -3.15 -18.78
CA CYS A 83 -13.43 -2.25 -19.20
C CYS A 83 -12.94 -1.19 -20.20
N ASN A 84 -11.64 -0.85 -20.17
CA ASN A 84 -11.05 0.15 -21.05
C ASN A 84 -10.66 -0.49 -22.38
N THR A 85 -11.46 -0.23 -23.42
CA THR A 85 -11.29 -0.84 -24.74
C THR A 85 -9.98 -0.45 -25.43
N SER A 86 -9.39 0.71 -25.10
CA SER A 86 -8.09 1.12 -25.66
C SER A 86 -6.94 0.24 -25.17
N VAL A 87 -6.99 -0.22 -23.92
CA VAL A 87 -6.01 -1.17 -23.36
C VAL A 87 -6.16 -2.53 -24.01
N VAL A 88 -7.40 -2.98 -24.23
CA VAL A 88 -7.68 -4.23 -24.95
C VAL A 88 -7.10 -4.17 -26.36
N ALA A 89 -7.36 -3.08 -27.09
CA ALA A 89 -6.82 -2.87 -28.44
C ALA A 89 -5.29 -2.82 -28.48
N ALA A 90 -4.65 -2.19 -27.48
CA ALA A 90 -3.20 -2.18 -27.35
C ALA A 90 -2.64 -3.59 -27.14
N PHE A 91 -3.27 -4.41 -26.29
CA PHE A 91 -2.87 -5.82 -26.12
C PHE A 91 -3.05 -6.62 -27.42
N GLU A 92 -4.19 -6.49 -28.12
CA GLU A 92 -4.42 -7.19 -29.39
C GLU A 92 -3.38 -6.79 -30.45
N LYS A 93 -3.02 -5.49 -30.51
CA LYS A 93 -2.01 -4.97 -31.43
C LYS A 93 -0.61 -5.51 -31.13
N ILE A 94 -0.21 -5.51 -29.86
CA ILE A 94 1.13 -5.96 -29.44
C ILE A 94 1.27 -7.48 -29.58
N LEU A 95 0.24 -8.24 -29.20
CA LEU A 95 0.29 -9.71 -29.23
C LEU A 95 -0.01 -10.28 -30.62
N GLY A 96 -0.68 -9.51 -31.50
CA GLY A 96 -1.18 -10.00 -32.78
C GLY A 96 -2.22 -11.12 -32.61
N LYS A 97 -2.90 -11.15 -31.47
CA LYS A 97 -3.85 -12.20 -31.07
C LYS A 97 -5.15 -11.56 -30.59
N ARG A 98 -6.26 -12.27 -30.82
CA ARG A 98 -7.58 -11.84 -30.35
C ARG A 98 -7.69 -12.03 -28.83
N ILE A 99 -8.34 -11.07 -28.18
CA ILE A 99 -8.58 -11.12 -26.73
C ILE A 99 -10.06 -11.22 -26.46
N THR A 100 -10.43 -12.20 -25.63
CA THR A 100 -11.79 -12.37 -25.16
C THR A 100 -11.98 -11.56 -23.88
N VAL A 101 -12.82 -10.53 -23.95
CA VAL A 101 -13.28 -9.79 -22.79
C VAL A 101 -14.69 -10.28 -22.42
N PRO A 102 -14.87 -10.92 -21.26
CA PRO A 102 -16.15 -11.44 -20.81
C PRO A 102 -17.12 -10.32 -20.38
N PRO A 103 -18.44 -10.58 -20.38
CA PRO A 103 -19.38 -9.69 -19.71
C PRO A 103 -19.07 -9.63 -18.21
N HIS A 104 -19.36 -8.48 -17.58
CA HIS A 104 -19.12 -8.27 -16.14
C HIS A 104 -17.67 -8.54 -15.70
N ASN A 105 -16.71 -8.21 -16.58
CA ASN A 105 -15.27 -8.45 -16.36
C ASN A 105 -14.73 -7.83 -15.06
N GLU A 106 -15.41 -6.81 -14.54
CA GLU A 106 -15.12 -6.09 -13.31
C GLU A 106 -15.45 -6.87 -12.03
N VAL A 107 -16.35 -7.85 -12.10
CA VAL A 107 -16.86 -8.61 -10.94
C VAL A 107 -16.73 -10.13 -11.10
N LEU A 108 -15.99 -10.61 -12.09
CA LEU A 108 -15.81 -12.06 -12.30
C LEU A 108 -15.25 -12.81 -11.09
N GLY A 109 -14.35 -12.18 -10.32
CA GLY A 109 -13.87 -12.77 -9.06
C GLY A 109 -14.99 -13.01 -8.05
N ALA A 110 -15.95 -12.09 -7.95
CA ALA A 110 -17.12 -12.23 -7.09
C ALA A 110 -18.08 -13.31 -7.62
N ILE A 111 -18.28 -13.38 -8.94
CA ILE A 111 -19.07 -14.44 -9.58
C ILE A 111 -18.43 -15.81 -9.31
N GLY A 112 -17.11 -15.94 -9.46
CA GLY A 112 -16.39 -17.18 -9.16
C GLY A 112 -16.53 -17.59 -7.70
N ALA A 113 -16.39 -16.64 -6.76
CA ALA A 113 -16.61 -16.91 -5.35
C ALA A 113 -18.05 -17.36 -5.05
N ALA A 114 -19.04 -16.78 -5.72
CA ALA A 114 -20.44 -17.18 -5.57
C ALA A 114 -20.70 -18.59 -6.13
N ILE A 115 -20.10 -18.96 -7.26
CA ILE A 115 -20.19 -20.32 -7.82
C ILE A 115 -19.58 -21.33 -6.85
N VAL A 116 -18.36 -21.08 -6.37
CA VAL A 116 -17.69 -21.95 -5.39
C VAL A 116 -18.52 -22.09 -4.11
N ALA A 117 -19.09 -20.99 -3.61
CA ALA A 117 -19.98 -21.04 -2.44
C ALA A 117 -21.23 -21.88 -2.71
N ALA A 118 -21.82 -21.80 -3.91
CA ALA A 118 -22.98 -22.61 -4.30
C ALA A 118 -22.63 -24.10 -4.48
N GLU A 119 -21.41 -24.42 -4.91
CA GLU A 119 -20.92 -25.80 -5.07
C GLU A 119 -20.60 -26.45 -3.71
N GLU A 120 -20.10 -25.69 -2.74
CA GLU A 120 -19.63 -26.19 -1.44
C GLU A 120 -20.71 -26.17 -0.34
N ILE A 121 -21.73 -25.30 -0.45
CA ILE A 121 -22.71 -25.08 0.62
C ILE A 121 -24.06 -25.74 0.27
N GLU A 122 -24.35 -26.86 0.93
CA GLU A 122 -25.70 -27.48 0.97
C GLU A 122 -26.58 -26.90 2.09
N ALA A 123 -26.49 -25.59 2.36
CA ALA A 123 -27.26 -24.93 3.40
C ALA A 123 -28.02 -23.73 2.83
N GLU A 124 -29.16 -23.41 3.45
CA GLU A 124 -29.92 -22.21 3.07
C GLU A 124 -29.09 -20.94 3.31
N SER A 125 -29.04 -20.09 2.29
CA SER A 125 -28.32 -18.83 2.34
C SER A 125 -28.94 -17.88 3.37
N LYS A 126 -28.10 -17.18 4.13
CA LYS A 126 -28.51 -16.05 5.00
C LYS A 126 -28.70 -14.75 4.21
N PHE A 127 -28.66 -14.80 2.89
CA PHE A 127 -28.88 -13.64 2.05
C PHE A 127 -30.29 -13.10 2.27
N LYS A 128 -30.38 -11.87 2.78
CA LYS A 128 -31.64 -11.21 3.14
C LYS A 128 -32.43 -10.69 1.93
N GLY A 129 -31.93 -10.92 0.71
CA GLY A 129 -32.57 -10.48 -0.53
C GLY A 129 -32.19 -9.05 -0.93
N PHE A 130 -32.64 -8.66 -2.13
CA PHE A 130 -32.39 -7.32 -2.68
C PHE A 130 -33.29 -6.23 -2.08
N ALA A 131 -34.32 -6.59 -1.31
CA ALA A 131 -35.20 -5.62 -0.65
C ALA A 131 -34.45 -4.69 0.33
N LEU A 132 -33.24 -5.05 0.76
CA LEU A 132 -32.36 -4.16 1.53
C LEU A 132 -32.04 -2.83 0.82
N THR A 133 -32.10 -2.76 -0.52
CA THR A 133 -31.87 -1.49 -1.23
C THR A 133 -32.95 -0.46 -0.96
N GLU A 134 -34.13 -0.91 -0.51
CA GLU A 134 -35.29 -0.08 -0.20
C GLU A 134 -35.51 0.08 1.31
N ALA A 135 -34.67 -0.55 2.15
CA ALA A 135 -34.80 -0.49 3.59
C ALA A 135 -34.31 0.86 4.13
N ASP A 136 -35.04 1.42 5.09
CA ASP A 136 -34.61 2.60 5.81
C ASP A 136 -33.40 2.27 6.70
N TYR A 137 -32.35 3.09 6.59
CA TYR A 137 -31.14 2.94 7.39
C TYR A 137 -30.62 4.29 7.90
N ARG A 138 -29.97 4.26 9.06
CA ARG A 138 -29.21 5.40 9.61
C ARG A 138 -27.73 5.07 9.61
N ILE A 139 -26.89 6.02 9.18
CA ILE A 139 -25.44 5.91 9.23
C ILE A 139 -24.91 6.75 10.39
N GLU A 140 -24.13 6.13 11.27
CA GLU A 140 -23.36 6.79 12.31
C GLU A 140 -21.87 6.52 12.10
N SER A 141 -21.00 7.31 12.75
CA SER A 141 -19.57 7.04 12.70
C SER A 141 -18.86 7.45 13.98
N PHE A 142 -17.80 6.74 14.33
CA PHE A 142 -16.91 7.09 15.44
C PHE A 142 -15.44 6.92 15.03
N VAL A 143 -14.53 7.51 15.79
CA VAL A 143 -13.07 7.37 15.57
C VAL A 143 -12.51 6.35 16.54
N CYS A 144 -11.91 5.28 16.02
CA CYS A 144 -11.26 4.24 16.82
C CYS A 144 -9.97 4.77 17.45
N GLN A 145 -9.77 4.55 18.76
CA GLN A 145 -8.61 5.06 19.52
C GLN A 145 -7.61 3.95 19.90
N ASP A 146 -7.77 2.73 19.37
CA ASP A 146 -7.00 1.56 19.82
C ASP A 146 -5.57 1.51 19.29
N CYS A 147 -5.27 2.23 18.21
CA CYS A 147 -3.95 2.28 17.61
C CYS A 147 -3.72 3.61 16.88
N PRO A 148 -2.46 3.94 16.51
CA PRO A 148 -2.11 5.21 15.88
C PRO A 148 -2.80 5.49 14.53
N ASN A 149 -3.54 4.54 13.95
CA ASN A 149 -4.26 4.76 12.69
C ASN A 149 -5.49 5.65 12.85
N HIS A 150 -6.02 5.82 14.07
CA HIS A 150 -7.22 6.61 14.39
C HIS A 150 -8.33 6.53 13.32
N CYS A 151 -8.63 5.30 12.88
CA CYS A 151 -9.51 5.10 11.73
C CYS A 151 -10.97 5.49 12.05
N LYS A 152 -11.64 6.12 11.07
CA LYS A 152 -13.08 6.41 11.14
C LYS A 152 -13.86 5.14 10.82
N VAL A 153 -14.65 4.69 11.78
CA VAL A 153 -15.48 3.50 11.68
C VAL A 153 -16.92 3.94 11.44
N ASN A 154 -17.53 3.48 10.36
CA ASN A 154 -18.90 3.76 9.98
C ASN A 154 -19.82 2.61 10.39
N GLN A 155 -21.00 2.94 10.91
CA GLN A 155 -22.02 1.99 11.36
C GLN A 155 -23.32 2.24 10.59
N VAL A 156 -23.81 1.22 9.88
CA VAL A 156 -25.08 1.22 9.16
C VAL A 156 -26.08 0.46 10.00
N TRP A 157 -27.06 1.17 10.54
CA TRP A 157 -28.18 0.59 11.29
C TRP A 157 -29.37 0.45 10.35
N ILE A 158 -29.79 -0.79 10.12
CA ILE A 158 -30.94 -1.12 9.29
C ILE A 158 -32.12 -1.41 10.22
N GLU A 159 -33.30 -0.90 9.88
CA GLU A 159 -34.51 -1.15 10.67
C GLU A 159 -34.81 -2.66 10.76
N GLY A 160 -35.09 -3.15 11.98
CA GLY A 160 -35.30 -4.58 12.25
C GLY A 160 -34.05 -5.37 12.61
N GLU A 161 -32.85 -4.78 12.53
CA GLU A 161 -31.60 -5.43 12.93
C GLU A 161 -31.13 -5.00 14.32
N GLU A 162 -30.75 -5.97 15.17
CA GLU A 162 -30.26 -5.68 16.52
C GLU A 162 -28.85 -5.06 16.53
N LYS A 163 -28.07 -5.25 15.46
CA LYS A 163 -26.66 -4.83 15.38
C LYS A 163 -26.37 -4.09 14.07
N PRO A 164 -25.51 -3.06 14.10
CA PRO A 164 -25.14 -2.35 12.90
C PRO A 164 -24.11 -3.11 12.08
N LEU A 165 -24.23 -3.01 10.76
CA LEU A 165 -23.15 -3.35 9.83
C LEU A 165 -22.04 -2.31 9.97
N THR A 166 -20.82 -2.74 10.25
CA THR A 166 -19.71 -1.83 10.55
C THR A 166 -18.59 -1.97 9.51
N TYR A 167 -18.05 -0.85 9.00
CA TYR A 167 -16.96 -0.82 8.02
C TYR A 167 -16.07 0.42 8.17
N GLY A 168 -14.90 0.41 7.54
CA GLY A 168 -13.95 1.54 7.52
C GLY A 168 -12.80 1.43 8.52
N ASP A 169 -12.82 0.44 9.40
CA ASP A 169 -11.66 0.12 10.24
C ASP A 169 -10.56 -0.59 9.44
N ARG A 170 -9.29 -0.27 9.74
CA ARG A 170 -8.14 -0.79 9.00
C ARG A 170 -7.69 -2.19 9.42
N CYS A 171 -8.19 -2.68 10.56
CA CYS A 171 -7.70 -3.89 11.22
C CYS A 171 -8.77 -4.97 11.41
N ASP A 172 -9.92 -4.84 10.74
CA ASP A 172 -11.09 -5.71 10.88
C ASP A 172 -11.53 -5.94 12.35
N LYS A 173 -11.25 -4.99 13.25
CA LYS A 173 -11.71 -5.02 14.64
C LYS A 173 -13.22 -4.87 14.72
N TYR A 174 -13.83 -4.12 13.82
CA TYR A 174 -15.25 -3.84 13.82
C TYR A 174 -15.96 -4.44 12.60
N SER A 175 -15.35 -4.39 11.42
CA SER A 175 -15.83 -5.09 10.22
C SER A 175 -15.51 -6.59 10.26
N GLY A 176 -16.31 -7.41 9.56
CA GLY A 176 -15.96 -8.82 9.27
C GLY A 176 -15.98 -9.80 10.45
N LYS A 177 -16.65 -9.48 11.56
CA LYS A 177 -16.78 -10.39 12.71
C LYS A 177 -17.82 -11.50 12.54
N GLU A 178 -18.74 -11.36 11.59
CA GLU A 178 -19.74 -12.39 11.33
C GLU A 178 -19.04 -13.61 10.71
N GLY A 179 -19.06 -14.74 11.42
CA GLY A 179 -18.47 -16.00 10.97
C GLY A 179 -17.01 -16.24 11.37
N ARG A 180 -16.26 -15.22 11.82
CA ARG A 180 -14.94 -15.45 12.43
C ARG A 180 -15.13 -15.96 13.86
N LYS A 181 -15.12 -17.29 14.06
CA LYS A 181 -14.79 -17.83 15.38
C LYS A 181 -13.45 -17.18 15.78
N LYS A 182 -13.42 -16.42 16.87
CA LYS A 182 -12.15 -16.02 17.49
C LYS A 182 -11.38 -17.33 17.67
N ILE A 183 -10.34 -17.55 16.89
CA ILE A 183 -9.41 -18.62 17.19
C ILE A 183 -8.70 -18.13 18.44
N GLU A 184 -9.24 -18.52 19.60
CA GLU A 184 -8.61 -18.26 20.88
C GLU A 184 -7.21 -18.86 20.86
N GLY A 185 -6.21 -18.07 21.23
CA GLY A 185 -4.83 -18.52 21.29
C GLY A 185 -3.93 -18.17 20.09
N ILE A 186 -4.41 -17.50 19.03
CA ILE A 186 -3.48 -16.96 18.01
C ILE A 186 -2.85 -15.66 18.54
N PRO A 187 -1.52 -15.62 18.77
CA PRO A 187 -0.84 -14.41 19.23
C PRO A 187 -0.76 -13.36 18.12
N ASN A 188 -0.78 -12.08 18.50
CA ASN A 188 -0.49 -11.00 17.55
C ASN A 188 1.02 -10.97 17.28
N LEU A 189 1.44 -11.63 16.20
CA LEU A 189 2.85 -11.76 15.82
C LEU A 189 3.51 -10.40 15.49
N PHE A 190 2.75 -9.41 15.02
CA PHE A 190 3.29 -8.06 14.81
C PHE A 190 3.61 -7.37 16.13
N LYS A 191 2.72 -7.49 17.12
CA LYS A 191 2.95 -6.96 18.48
C LYS A 191 4.12 -7.67 19.16
N GLU A 192 4.22 -8.99 18.97
CA GLU A 192 5.34 -9.77 19.51
C GLU A 192 6.65 -9.39 18.83
N ARG A 193 6.68 -9.23 17.50
CA ARG A 193 7.83 -8.72 16.77
C ARG A 193 8.25 -7.33 17.25
N ASP A 194 7.32 -6.39 17.38
CA ASP A 194 7.60 -5.04 17.90
C ASP A 194 8.19 -5.09 19.31
N ARG A 195 7.69 -6.00 20.15
CA ARG A 195 8.25 -6.25 21.47
C ARG A 195 9.66 -6.80 21.36
N LEU A 196 9.91 -7.83 20.56
CA LEU A 196 11.25 -8.42 20.43
C LEU A 196 12.27 -7.42 19.85
N LEU A 197 11.86 -6.57 18.90
CA LEU A 197 12.74 -5.58 18.28
C LEU A 197 13.04 -4.38 19.19
N PHE A 198 12.06 -3.90 19.95
CA PHE A 198 12.18 -2.63 20.69
C PHE A 198 12.11 -2.78 22.22
N ALA A 199 11.87 -3.98 22.76
CA ALA A 199 12.01 -4.21 24.18
C ALA A 199 13.50 -4.18 24.51
N ARG A 200 13.94 -3.06 25.09
CA ARG A 200 15.26 -2.93 25.69
C ARG A 200 15.48 -4.07 26.67
N GLU A 201 16.40 -4.99 26.36
CA GLU A 201 16.95 -5.85 27.38
C GLU A 201 17.69 -4.96 28.39
N LYS A 202 17.03 -4.70 29.53
CA LYS A 202 17.65 -4.06 30.71
C LYS A 202 18.94 -4.78 31.15
N THR A 203 19.18 -5.99 30.64
CA THR A 203 20.31 -6.87 30.89
C THR A 203 21.64 -6.29 30.41
N LEU A 204 21.71 -5.63 29.24
CA LEU A 204 22.97 -5.07 28.71
C LEU A 204 23.46 -3.82 29.48
N LEU A 205 22.54 -3.08 30.11
CA LEU A 205 22.85 -1.90 30.91
C LEU A 205 23.53 -2.24 32.26
N ARG A 206 23.39 -3.48 32.74
CA ARG A 206 23.85 -3.91 34.06
C ARG A 206 25.30 -4.41 34.12
N SER A 207 25.91 -4.73 32.98
CA SER A 207 27.21 -5.44 32.96
C SER A 207 28.45 -4.55 32.80
N ALA A 208 28.32 -3.23 32.71
CA ALA A 208 29.48 -2.33 32.66
C ALA A 208 29.42 -1.32 33.82
N GLY A 209 29.98 -1.73 34.96
CA GLY A 209 30.24 -0.87 36.09
C GLY A 209 31.23 0.23 35.71
N ASN A 210 30.76 1.48 35.67
CA ASN A 210 31.41 2.68 36.19
C ASN A 210 30.60 3.91 35.79
N ASP A 211 30.40 4.80 36.76
CA ASP A 211 29.71 6.10 36.70
C ASP A 211 30.41 7.15 35.81
N ASN A 212 30.93 6.76 34.65
CA ASN A 212 31.38 7.72 33.64
C ASN A 212 30.31 7.91 32.57
N LYS A 213 30.03 9.19 32.28
CA LYS A 213 29.05 9.70 31.31
C LYS A 213 29.21 8.98 29.96
N ARG A 214 28.41 7.94 29.72
CA ARG A 214 28.45 7.18 28.46
C ARG A 214 28.03 8.11 27.32
N LYS A 215 28.78 8.07 26.22
CA LYS A 215 28.40 8.84 25.03
C LYS A 215 27.07 8.31 24.48
N ARG A 216 26.22 9.20 24.02
CA ARG A 216 24.85 8.91 23.60
C ARG A 216 24.77 8.89 22.07
N ILE A 217 24.28 7.79 21.52
CA ILE A 217 24.09 7.63 20.08
C ILE A 217 22.61 7.49 19.73
N GLY A 218 22.12 8.33 18.83
CA GLY A 218 20.76 8.32 18.31
C GLY A 218 20.60 7.35 17.15
N ILE A 219 19.55 6.52 17.16
CA ILE A 219 19.16 5.70 16.01
C ILE A 219 17.70 6.04 15.64
N PRO A 220 17.40 6.47 14.41
CA PRO A 220 16.04 6.80 14.01
C PRO A 220 15.21 5.52 13.91
N ARG A 221 13.99 5.54 14.45
CA ARG A 221 13.01 4.45 14.37
C ARG A 221 12.33 4.47 12.99
N ALA A 222 13.11 4.27 11.94
CA ALA A 222 12.66 4.29 10.55
C ALA A 222 13.45 3.28 9.69
N LEU A 223 12.88 2.90 8.54
CA LEU A 223 13.51 2.02 7.54
C LEU A 223 14.09 0.74 8.17
N HIS A 224 15.36 0.44 7.89
CA HIS A 224 16.07 -0.77 8.31
C HIS A 224 16.19 -0.95 9.84
N THR A 225 15.91 0.07 10.65
CA THR A 225 15.84 -0.09 12.11
C THR A 225 14.77 -1.12 12.51
N TYR A 226 13.70 -1.27 11.72
CA TYR A 226 12.68 -2.30 11.97
C TYR A 226 13.14 -3.73 11.64
N GLU A 227 14.36 -3.91 11.17
CA GLU A 227 14.96 -5.22 10.86
C GLU A 227 16.24 -5.44 11.67
N LEU A 228 17.08 -4.43 11.77
CA LEU A 228 18.45 -4.52 12.27
C LEU A 228 18.68 -3.89 13.64
N LEU A 229 17.63 -3.37 14.31
CA LEU A 229 17.84 -2.69 15.59
C LEU A 229 18.58 -3.56 16.63
N PRO A 230 18.24 -4.85 16.86
CA PRO A 230 18.97 -5.65 17.84
C PRO A 230 20.48 -5.72 17.56
N LEU A 231 20.88 -5.81 16.28
CA LEU A 231 22.28 -5.78 15.86
C LEU A 231 22.95 -4.46 16.25
N TRP A 232 22.35 -3.32 15.88
CA TRP A 232 22.93 -2.01 16.14
C TRP A 232 22.92 -1.64 17.62
N GLU A 233 21.85 -1.99 18.34
CA GLU A 233 21.75 -1.76 19.78
C GLU A 233 22.85 -2.53 20.52
N SER A 234 23.04 -3.82 20.22
CA SER A 234 24.12 -4.62 20.81
C SER A 234 25.50 -4.06 20.44
N PHE A 235 25.74 -3.77 19.17
CA PHE A 235 27.03 -3.25 18.69
C PHE A 235 27.47 -1.98 19.44
N PHE A 236 26.60 -0.97 19.52
CA PHE A 236 26.94 0.28 20.19
C PHE A 236 26.98 0.16 21.70
N THR A 237 26.15 -0.70 22.29
CA THR A 237 26.17 -0.96 23.73
C THR A 237 27.48 -1.62 24.16
N GLU A 238 27.99 -2.60 23.39
CA GLU A 238 29.29 -3.25 23.63
C GLU A 238 30.47 -2.27 23.45
N LEU A 239 30.33 -1.28 22.55
CA LEU A 239 31.30 -0.18 22.41
C LEU A 239 31.22 0.86 23.55
N GLY A 240 30.29 0.71 24.50
CA GLY A 240 30.15 1.58 25.66
C GLY A 240 29.25 2.81 25.43
N TYR A 241 28.49 2.86 24.34
CA TYR A 241 27.53 3.93 24.08
C TYR A 241 26.17 3.65 24.74
N GLU A 242 25.44 4.71 25.06
CA GLU A 242 24.02 4.65 25.36
C GLU A 242 23.20 4.85 24.07
N VAL A 243 22.46 3.82 23.65
CA VAL A 243 21.65 3.87 22.42
C VAL A 243 20.28 4.49 22.71
N ILE A 244 19.98 5.61 22.06
CA ILE A 244 18.71 6.35 22.18
C ILE A 244 17.96 6.24 20.85
N LEU A 245 16.69 5.84 20.92
CA LEU A 245 15.83 5.83 19.74
C LEU A 245 15.06 7.15 19.61
N SER A 246 14.70 7.50 18.37
CA SER A 246 13.65 8.49 18.15
C SER A 246 12.33 7.96 18.75
N ASP A 247 11.40 8.86 19.01
CA ASP A 247 10.08 8.49 19.51
C ASP A 247 9.31 7.64 18.48
N ARG A 248 8.20 7.03 18.92
CA ARG A 248 7.30 6.36 17.98
C ARG A 248 6.73 7.39 17.01
N THR A 249 6.65 7.00 15.73
CA THR A 249 6.09 7.82 14.67
C THR A 249 4.72 8.36 15.09
N ASN A 250 4.56 9.66 14.93
CA ASN A 250 3.35 10.41 15.23
C ASN A 250 3.19 11.53 14.19
N ASP A 251 2.04 12.20 14.18
CA ASP A 251 1.73 13.22 13.18
C ASP A 251 2.75 14.36 13.18
N GLY A 252 3.26 14.76 14.35
CA GLY A 252 4.30 15.79 14.46
C GLY A 252 5.58 15.41 13.71
N ILE A 253 6.10 14.20 13.95
CA ILE A 253 7.27 13.65 13.24
C ILE A 253 7.00 13.60 11.73
N ILE A 254 5.81 13.16 11.32
CA ILE A 254 5.46 13.05 9.90
C ILE A 254 5.46 14.42 9.23
N HIS A 255 4.79 15.41 9.83
CA HIS A 255 4.65 16.75 9.26
C HIS A 255 6.00 17.47 9.17
N GLN A 256 6.80 17.45 10.24
CA GLN A 256 8.14 18.03 10.25
C GLN A 256 9.04 17.38 9.18
N GLY A 257 8.93 16.06 9.01
CA GLY A 257 9.66 15.33 7.99
C GLY A 257 9.26 15.74 6.56
N ILE A 258 7.97 15.90 6.29
CA ILE A 258 7.49 16.35 4.96
C ILE A 258 7.94 17.79 4.67
N GLU A 259 7.92 18.67 5.66
CA GLU A 259 8.21 20.10 5.50
C GLU A 259 9.68 20.38 5.15
N ILE A 260 10.62 19.60 5.69
CA ILE A 260 12.06 19.86 5.50
C ILE A 260 12.65 19.19 4.26
N VAL A 261 11.96 18.21 3.70
CA VAL A 261 12.48 17.42 2.57
C VAL A 261 12.47 18.27 1.29
N VAL A 262 13.65 18.46 0.70
CA VAL A 262 13.84 19.30 -0.48
C VAL A 262 13.36 18.63 -1.77
N ALA A 263 13.53 17.30 -1.87
CA ALA A 263 13.19 16.53 -3.07
C ALA A 263 11.96 15.67 -2.83
N ASP A 264 11.06 15.60 -3.81
CA ASP A 264 9.87 14.75 -3.67
C ASP A 264 10.27 13.26 -3.65
N THR A 265 10.30 12.71 -2.45
CA THR A 265 10.74 11.34 -2.17
C THR A 265 9.60 10.50 -1.60
N CYS A 266 9.77 9.18 -1.64
CA CYS A 266 8.80 8.25 -1.04
C CYS A 266 8.53 8.60 0.42
N PHE A 267 7.27 8.47 0.85
CA PHE A 267 6.82 8.83 2.20
C PHE A 267 7.72 8.31 3.35
N PRO A 268 8.23 7.06 3.34
CA PRO A 268 9.14 6.59 4.39
C PRO A 268 10.43 7.41 4.53
N ILE A 269 10.97 7.94 3.44
CA ILE A 269 12.14 8.82 3.45
C ILE A 269 11.78 10.16 4.09
N LYS A 270 10.59 10.70 3.78
CA LYS A 270 10.07 11.91 4.42
C LYS A 270 9.92 11.73 5.94
N VAL A 271 9.31 10.63 6.37
CA VAL A 271 9.16 10.30 7.80
C VAL A 271 10.52 10.10 8.49
N THR A 272 11.52 9.54 7.80
CA THR A 272 12.87 9.39 8.33
C THR A 272 13.51 10.74 8.67
N HIS A 273 13.30 11.78 7.86
CA HIS A 273 13.79 13.13 8.17
C HIS A 273 13.17 13.66 9.47
N GLY A 274 11.87 13.44 9.68
CA GLY A 274 11.20 13.76 10.94
C GLY A 274 11.80 13.03 12.15
N HIS A 275 12.15 11.75 11.98
CA HIS A 275 12.81 10.98 13.05
C HIS A 275 14.21 11.51 13.37
N VAL A 276 14.95 11.99 12.37
CA VAL A 276 16.25 12.64 12.58
C VAL A 276 16.08 13.98 13.31
N LEU A 277 15.09 14.79 12.94
CA LEU A 277 14.76 16.03 13.65
C LEU A 277 14.41 15.76 15.12
N ASN A 278 13.56 14.75 15.39
CA ASN A 278 13.24 14.32 16.75
C ASN A 278 14.48 13.89 17.55
N LEU A 279 15.50 13.32 16.91
CA LEU A 279 16.77 12.98 17.57
C LEU A 279 17.65 14.21 17.81
N LEU A 280 17.67 15.18 16.89
CA LEU A 280 18.45 16.42 17.04
C LEU A 280 17.97 17.28 18.22
N GLU A 281 16.71 17.14 18.62
CA GLU A 281 16.15 17.77 19.83
C GLU A 281 16.59 17.06 21.13
N LYS A 282 17.22 15.87 21.04
CA LYS A 282 17.72 15.10 22.18
C LYS A 282 19.20 15.40 22.38
N ASP A 283 19.64 15.38 23.64
CA ASP A 283 21.05 15.52 24.02
C ASP A 283 21.85 14.27 23.59
N LEU A 284 22.43 14.30 22.39
CA LEU A 284 23.15 13.18 21.77
C LEU A 284 24.53 13.62 21.30
N ASP A 285 25.51 12.73 21.38
CA ASP A 285 26.84 12.97 20.82
C ASP A 285 26.89 12.66 19.31
N TYR A 286 26.14 11.64 18.86
CA TYR A 286 26.11 11.18 17.47
C TYR A 286 24.71 10.70 17.07
N ILE A 287 24.41 10.75 15.77
CA ILE A 287 23.26 10.08 15.16
C ILE A 287 23.78 9.07 14.14
N PHE A 288 23.33 7.82 14.24
CA PHE A 288 23.70 6.74 13.35
C PHE A 288 22.61 6.50 12.31
N ILE A 289 22.99 6.60 11.03
CA ILE A 289 22.12 6.33 9.88
C ILE A 289 22.91 5.40 8.95
N PRO A 290 22.65 4.08 8.98
CA PRO A 290 23.40 3.14 8.15
C PRO A 290 23.00 3.27 6.67
N SER A 291 23.99 3.15 5.79
CA SER A 291 23.77 2.89 4.35
C SER A 291 24.08 1.42 4.10
N ILE A 292 23.05 0.66 3.72
CA ILE A 292 23.18 -0.77 3.41
C ILE A 292 23.56 -0.90 1.93
N ILE A 293 24.74 -1.45 1.65
CA ILE A 293 25.26 -1.61 0.28
C ILE A 293 24.80 -2.93 -0.32
N ASP A 294 24.85 -3.99 0.47
CA ASP A 294 24.46 -5.34 0.07
C ASP A 294 23.76 -6.02 1.25
N PHE A 295 22.81 -6.90 0.93
CA PHE A 295 22.05 -7.69 1.87
C PHE A 295 21.91 -9.09 1.27
N GLU A 296 22.22 -10.13 2.04
CA GLU A 296 21.99 -11.50 1.58
C GLU A 296 20.52 -11.66 1.23
N LYS A 297 20.25 -12.14 0.01
CA LYS A 297 18.90 -12.46 -0.43
C LYS A 297 18.45 -13.71 0.32
N GLU A 298 17.36 -13.59 1.08
CA GLU A 298 16.58 -14.74 1.57
C GLU A 298 16.13 -15.67 0.43
#